data_AF-A0A257QU91-F1
#
_entry.id   AF-A0A257QU91-F1
#
_cell.length_a   1.000
_cell.length_b   1.000
_cell.length_c   1.000
_cell.angle_alpha   90.00
_cell.angle_beta   90.00
_cell.angle_gamma   90.00
#
_symmetry.space_group_name_H-M   'P 1'
#
loop_
_entity.id
_entity.type
_entity.pdbx_description
1 polymer ?
#
loop_
_entity_poly.entity_id
_entity_poly.type
_entity_poly.pdbx_seq_one_letter_code
_entity_poly.pdbx_strand_id
1 'polypeptide(L)'
;MSSFFSRRNLQIAVAIAGLVPLGAGLAGILAGPGFVGQTAPVINLTSHFAYLSGLLLGIGLLFYGMIPRIERQGSRFRLLTLIVAIGGLARLFSLLTVGVPGFPMLFGLTMELVVTPLLCLWQWRVERRGPALV
;
A
#
# COMPACT_ATOMS: atom_id res chain seq x y z
N MET A 1 -27.68 13.77 4.17
CA MET A 1 -26.72 12.78 4.72
C MET A 1 -25.40 12.94 3.96
N SER A 2 -24.35 13.46 4.60
CA SER A 2 -23.01 13.53 4.00
C SER A 2 -22.57 12.11 3.66
N SER A 3 -22.58 11.76 2.37
CA SER A 3 -22.19 10.42 1.90
C SER A 3 -20.70 10.24 2.16
N PHE A 4 -20.33 9.70 3.33
CA PHE A 4 -18.95 9.31 3.66
C PHE A 4 -18.36 8.46 2.52
N PHE A 5 -19.20 7.62 1.91
CA PHE A 5 -18.90 6.75 0.78
C PHE A 5 -18.95 7.43 -0.60
N SER A 6 -18.69 8.74 -0.69
CA SER A 6 -18.59 9.43 -1.98
C SER A 6 -17.30 9.05 -2.72
N ARG A 7 -17.32 9.17 -4.05
CA ARG A 7 -16.12 9.02 -4.90
C ARG A 7 -14.98 9.93 -4.44
N ARG A 8 -15.28 11.19 -4.11
CA ARG A 8 -14.27 12.18 -3.72
C ARG A 8 -13.58 11.82 -2.40
N ASN A 9 -14.34 11.32 -1.43
CA ASN A 9 -13.75 10.89 -0.15
C ASN A 9 -12.83 9.69 -0.33
N LEU A 10 -13.20 8.73 -1.18
CA LEU A 10 -12.34 7.60 -1.52
C LEU A 10 -11.04 8.07 -2.21
N GLN A 11 -11.15 9.02 -3.16
CA GLN A 11 -9.97 9.60 -3.82
C GLN A 11 -9.00 10.23 -2.81
N ILE A 12 -9.52 11.01 -1.85
CA ILE A 12 -8.71 11.63 -0.79
C ILE A 12 -8.09 10.55 0.10
N ALA A 13 -8.87 9.54 0.52
CA ALA A 13 -8.37 8.47 1.37
C ALA A 13 -7.24 7.68 0.70
N VAL A 14 -7.40 7.33 -0.59
CA VAL A 14 -6.36 6.64 -1.36
C VAL A 14 -5.16 7.53 -1.64
N ALA A 15 -5.35 8.84 -1.86
CA ALA A 15 -4.24 9.78 -1.98
C ALA A 15 -3.39 9.79 -0.69
N ILE A 16 -4.03 9.93 0.47
CA ILE A 16 -3.33 9.95 1.76
C ILE A 16 -2.65 8.60 2.02
N ALA A 17 -3.38 7.49 1.87
CA ALA A 17 -2.84 6.15 2.11
C ALA A 17 -1.70 5.80 1.15
N GLY A 18 -1.80 6.22 -0.12
CA GLY A 18 -0.79 6.00 -1.15
C GLY A 18 0.52 6.75 -0.91
N LEU A 19 0.54 7.80 -0.07
CA LEU A 19 1.78 8.43 0.36
C LEU A 19 2.69 7.45 1.12
N VAL A 20 2.13 6.45 1.80
CA VAL A 20 2.91 5.46 2.55
C VAL A 20 3.80 4.61 1.62
N PRO A 21 3.28 3.87 0.63
CA PRO A 21 4.14 3.10 -0.29
C PRO A 21 5.03 3.99 -1.16
N LEU A 22 4.57 5.20 -1.54
CA LEU A 22 5.42 6.15 -2.27
C LEU A 22 6.61 6.61 -1.44
N GLY A 23 6.35 7.08 -0.21
CA GLY A 23 7.37 7.59 0.69
C GLY A 23 8.32 6.49 1.17
N ALA A 24 7.79 5.35 1.63
CA ALA A 24 8.60 4.23 2.08
C ALA A 24 9.40 3.60 0.94
N GLY A 25 8.81 3.45 -0.25
CA GLY A 25 9.51 2.94 -1.43
C GLY A 25 10.62 3.88 -1.88
N LEU A 26 10.36 5.18 -1.97
CA LEU A 26 11.39 6.17 -2.33
C LEU A 26 12.49 6.25 -1.27
N ALA A 27 12.14 6.29 0.02
CA ALA A 27 13.10 6.30 1.11
C ALA A 27 13.97 5.02 1.09
N GLY A 28 13.38 3.86 0.83
CA GLY A 28 14.12 2.60 0.76
C GLY A 28 15.08 2.52 -0.44
N ILE A 29 14.75 3.14 -1.57
CA ILE A 29 15.67 3.27 -2.71
C ILE A 29 16.84 4.21 -2.37
N LEU A 30 16.55 5.37 -1.78
CA LEU A 30 17.55 6.42 -1.55
C LEU A 30 18.45 6.14 -0.34
N ALA A 31 17.89 5.67 0.77
CA ALA A 31 18.60 5.43 2.02
C ALA A 31 19.01 3.96 2.22
N GLY A 32 18.51 3.04 1.40
CA GLY A 32 18.82 1.61 1.49
C GLY A 32 18.39 0.98 2.83
N PRO A 33 18.97 -0.18 3.20
CA PRO A 33 18.66 -0.87 4.45
C PRO A 33 18.87 -0.02 5.72
N GLY A 34 19.68 1.05 5.66
CA GLY A 34 19.84 1.99 6.76
C GLY A 34 18.54 2.66 7.20
N PHE A 35 17.56 2.81 6.28
CA PHE A 35 16.22 3.30 6.58
C PHE A 35 15.49 2.49 7.66
N VAL A 36 15.79 1.19 7.76
CA VAL A 36 15.19 0.27 8.74
C VAL A 36 16.15 -0.11 9.86
N GLY A 37 17.23 0.66 10.05
CA GLY A 37 18.18 0.47 11.15
C GLY A 37 19.32 -0.49 10.88
N GLN A 38 19.50 -0.97 9.64
CA GLN A 38 20.65 -1.79 9.28
C GLN A 38 21.91 -0.92 9.13
N THR A 39 22.88 -1.10 10.02
CA THR A 39 24.07 -0.23 10.11
C THR A 39 25.21 -0.60 9.16
N ALA A 40 25.24 -1.85 8.68
CA ALA A 40 26.27 -2.34 7.76
C ALA A 40 25.64 -2.91 6.48
N PRO A 41 26.13 -2.53 5.29
CA PRO A 41 25.61 -3.05 4.03
C PRO A 41 26.00 -4.52 3.84
N VAL A 42 24.98 -5.36 3.62
CA VAL A 42 25.14 -6.76 3.23
C VAL A 42 24.70 -6.87 1.78
N ILE A 43 25.63 -7.14 0.85
CA ILE A 43 25.42 -6.98 -0.60
C ILE A 43 24.08 -7.56 -1.09
N ASN A 44 23.80 -8.82 -0.78
CA ASN A 44 22.58 -9.49 -1.23
C ASN A 44 21.31 -8.91 -0.58
N LEU A 45 21.37 -8.55 0.71
CA LEU A 45 20.26 -7.92 1.41
C LEU A 45 19.99 -6.51 0.88
N THR A 46 21.04 -5.73 0.61
CA THR A 46 20.94 -4.39 0.04
C THR A 46 20.30 -4.41 -1.35
N SER A 47 20.72 -5.34 -2.21
CA SER A 47 20.11 -5.53 -3.53
C SER A 47 18.64 -5.93 -3.42
N HIS A 48 18.31 -6.90 -2.57
CA HIS A 48 16.95 -7.34 -2.36
C HIS A 48 16.05 -6.23 -1.78
N PHE A 49 16.58 -5.45 -0.83
CA PHE A 49 15.88 -4.32 -0.23
C PHE A 49 15.59 -3.21 -1.26
N ALA A 50 16.54 -2.90 -2.15
CA ALA A 50 16.32 -1.94 -3.23
C ALA A 50 15.23 -2.41 -4.21
N TYR A 51 15.23 -3.71 -4.56
CA TYR A 51 14.19 -4.31 -5.38
C TYR A 51 12.80 -4.21 -4.74
N LEU A 52 12.66 -4.60 -3.48
CA LEU A 52 11.39 -4.50 -2.74
C LEU A 52 10.92 -3.05 -2.58
N SER A 53 11.85 -2.11 -2.37
CA SER A 53 11.56 -0.68 -2.28
C SER A 53 11.04 -0.13 -3.62
N GLY A 54 11.63 -0.56 -4.73
CA GLY A 54 11.17 -0.27 -6.09
C GLY A 54 9.76 -0.81 -6.38
N LEU A 55 9.49 -2.06 -5.99
CA LEU A 55 8.15 -2.64 -6.11
C LEU A 55 7.13 -1.87 -5.29
N LEU A 56 7.45 -1.51 -4.04
CA LEU A 56 6.57 -0.76 -3.16
C LEU A 56 6.25 0.62 -3.74
N LEU A 57 7.27 1.32 -4.25
CA LEU A 57 7.09 2.60 -4.96
C LEU A 57 6.18 2.43 -6.18
N GLY A 58 6.43 1.40 -7.01
CA GLY A 58 5.62 1.10 -8.18
C GLY A 58 4.15 0.83 -7.84
N ILE A 59 3.88 0.07 -6.78
CA ILE A 59 2.53 -0.16 -6.28
C ILE A 59 1.86 1.15 -5.87
N GLY A 60 2.58 2.02 -5.14
CA GLY A 60 2.10 3.35 -4.77
C GLY A 60 1.72 4.21 -5.98
N LEU A 61 2.58 4.23 -7.01
CA LEU A 61 2.33 4.96 -8.26
C LEU A 61 1.12 4.42 -9.01
N LEU A 62 0.94 3.09 -9.04
CA LEU A 62 -0.23 2.47 -9.67
C LEU A 62 -1.53 2.82 -8.93
N PHE A 63 -1.52 2.84 -7.59
CA PHE A 63 -2.66 3.35 -6.81
C PHE A 63 -2.95 4.81 -7.13
N TYR A 64 -1.93 5.66 -7.19
CA TYR A 64 -2.06 7.08 -7.54
C TYR A 64 -2.66 7.28 -8.95
N GLY A 65 -2.18 6.53 -9.93
CA GLY A 65 -2.68 6.58 -11.31
C GLY A 65 -4.16 6.19 -11.44
N MET A 66 -4.69 5.42 -10.49
CA MET A 66 -6.11 5.06 -10.46
C MET A 66 -7.02 6.15 -9.88
N ILE A 67 -6.50 7.08 -9.07
CA ILE A 67 -7.29 8.07 -8.32
C ILE A 67 -8.28 8.85 -9.22
N PRO A 68 -7.91 9.40 -10.39
CA PRO A 68 -8.82 10.22 -11.19
C PRO A 68 -10.08 9.49 -11.65
N ARG A 69 -10.03 8.17 -11.83
CA ARG A 69 -11.15 7.34 -12.32
C ARG A 69 -11.38 6.12 -11.44
N ILE A 70 -11.17 6.26 -10.12
CA ILE A 70 -11.10 5.17 -9.15
C ILE A 70 -12.31 4.24 -9.15
N GLU A 71 -13.49 4.77 -9.48
CA GLU A 71 -14.75 4.03 -9.61
C GLU A 71 -14.74 3.01 -10.76
N ARG A 72 -13.89 3.21 -11.79
CA ARG A 72 -13.75 2.32 -12.96
C ARG A 72 -12.57 1.37 -12.87
N GLN A 73 -11.78 1.42 -11.80
CA GLN A 73 -10.52 0.68 -11.67
C GLN A 73 -10.64 -0.56 -10.80
N GLY A 74 -11.84 -1.12 -10.60
CA GLY A 74 -12.07 -2.18 -9.61
C GLY A 74 -11.17 -3.41 -9.78
N SER A 75 -10.97 -3.89 -11.02
CA SER A 75 -10.10 -5.05 -11.27
C SER A 75 -8.64 -4.79 -10.83
N ARG A 76 -8.07 -3.64 -11.23
CA ARG A 76 -6.70 -3.26 -10.88
C ARG A 76 -6.55 -2.98 -9.39
N PHE A 77 -7.55 -2.34 -8.78
CA PHE A 77 -7.55 -2.06 -7.34
C PHE A 77 -7.54 -3.35 -6.51
N ARG A 78 -8.40 -4.32 -6.88
CA ARG A 78 -8.44 -5.65 -6.25
C ARG A 78 -7.12 -6.41 -6.43
N LEU A 79 -6.54 -6.38 -7.63
CA LEU A 79 -5.26 -7.04 -7.90
C LEU A 79 -4.13 -6.46 -7.03
N LEU A 80 -3.98 -5.14 -6.97
CA LEU A 80 -2.97 -4.51 -6.11
C LEU A 80 -3.23 -4.78 -4.64
N THR A 81 -4.50 -4.74 -4.22
CA THR A 81 -4.88 -5.08 -2.84
C THR A 81 -4.47 -6.51 -2.49
N LEU A 82 -4.70 -7.47 -3.40
CA LEU A 82 -4.30 -8.86 -3.20
C LEU A 82 -2.78 -9.00 -3.08
N ILE A 83 -2.01 -8.35 -3.97
CA ILE A 83 -0.54 -8.35 -3.92
C ILE A 83 -0.05 -7.81 -2.57
N VAL A 84 -0.59 -6.67 -2.14
CA VAL A 84 -0.26 -6.03 -0.86
C VAL A 84 -0.64 -6.93 0.32
N ALA A 85 -1.82 -7.53 0.30
CA ALA A 85 -2.27 -8.44 1.36
C ALA A 85 -1.40 -9.70 1.45
N ILE A 86 -0.99 -10.29 0.32
CA ILE A 86 -0.04 -11.41 0.30
C ILE A 86 1.30 -11.00 0.92
N GLY A 87 1.81 -9.81 0.57
CA GLY A 87 3.01 -9.25 1.20
C GLY A 87 2.85 -9.07 2.72
N GLY A 88 1.71 -8.55 3.16
CA GLY A 88 1.36 -8.41 4.58
C GLY A 88 1.27 -9.75 5.31
N LEU A 89 0.70 -10.78 4.68
CA LEU A 89 0.64 -12.13 5.25
C LEU A 89 2.05 -12.73 5.40
N ALA A 90 2.93 -12.54 4.42
CA ALA A 90 4.33 -12.94 4.52
C ALA A 90 5.05 -12.19 5.65
N ARG A 91 4.77 -10.88 5.81
CA ARG A 91 5.32 -10.09 6.93
C ARG A 91 4.76 -10.53 8.29
N LEU A 92 3.47 -10.86 8.37
CA LEU A 92 2.86 -11.42 9.59
C LEU A 92 3.49 -12.77 9.94
N PHE A 93 3.68 -13.64 8.95
CA PHE A 93 4.37 -14.91 9.15
C PHE A 93 5.79 -14.70 9.70
N SER A 94 6.55 -13.75 9.12
CA SER A 94 7.87 -13.37 9.63
C SER A 94 7.81 -12.84 11.07
N LEU A 95 6.82 -12.02 11.41
CA LEU A 95 6.60 -11.54 12.78
C LEU A 95 6.43 -12.70 13.77
N LEU A 96 5.63 -13.71 13.39
CA LEU A 96 5.32 -14.86 14.23
C LEU A 96 6.47 -15.86 14.36
N THR A 97 7.39 -15.91 13.40
CA THR A 97 8.46 -16.92 13.32
C THR A 97 9.85 -16.40 13.64
N VAL A 98 10.13 -15.13 13.34
CA VAL A 98 11.43 -14.48 13.53
C VAL A 98 11.38 -13.48 14.70
N GLY A 99 10.26 -12.78 14.88
CA GLY A 99 10.04 -11.87 16.00
C GLY A 99 9.40 -10.55 15.62
N VAL A 100 9.06 -9.75 16.64
CA VAL A 100 8.33 -8.48 16.45
C VAL A 100 9.25 -7.41 15.86
N PRO A 101 8.94 -6.86 14.67
CA PRO A 101 9.74 -5.82 14.06
C PRO A 101 9.45 -4.45 14.68
N GLY A 102 10.30 -3.48 14.38
CA GLY A 102 10.11 -2.10 14.84
C GLY A 102 8.81 -1.45 14.31
N PHE A 103 8.45 -0.32 14.94
CA PHE A 103 7.21 0.40 14.67
C PHE A 103 6.91 0.66 13.17
N PRO A 104 7.87 1.09 12.32
CA PRO A 104 7.58 1.33 10.89
C PRO A 104 7.05 0.08 10.17
N MET A 105 7.53 -1.12 10.53
CA MET A 105 7.09 -2.37 9.92
C MET A 105 5.72 -2.82 10.43
N LEU A 106 5.41 -2.59 11.71
CA LEU A 106 4.08 -2.83 12.27
C LEU A 106 3.03 -1.89 11.67
N PHE A 107 3.40 -0.63 11.43
CA PHE A 107 2.57 0.31 10.69
C PHE A 107 2.34 -0.16 9.26
N GLY A 108 3.39 -0.58 8.55
CA GLY A 108 3.27 -1.17 7.21
C GLY A 108 2.36 -2.40 7.19
N LEU A 109 2.50 -3.30 8.17
CA LEU A 109 1.65 -4.47 8.33
C LEU A 109 0.16 -4.10 8.51
N THR A 110 -0.11 -3.06 9.30
CA THR A 110 -1.47 -2.53 9.48
C THR A 110 -2.02 -1.97 8.16
N MET A 111 -1.18 -1.25 7.41
CA MET A 111 -1.57 -0.74 6.10
C MET A 111 -1.88 -1.88 5.10
N GLU A 112 -1.10 -2.96 5.16
CA GLU A 112 -1.22 -4.10 4.24
C GLU A 112 -2.46 -4.96 4.52
N LEU A 113 -2.72 -5.29 5.79
CA LEU A 113 -3.76 -6.25 6.17
C LEU A 113 -5.07 -5.62 6.63
N VAL A 114 -5.09 -4.31 6.94
CA VAL A 114 -6.28 -3.62 7.41
C VAL A 114 -6.67 -2.49 6.46
N VAL A 115 -5.81 -1.50 6.27
CA VAL A 115 -6.19 -0.28 5.53
C VAL A 115 -6.45 -0.58 4.06
N THR A 116 -5.54 -1.29 3.38
CA THR A 116 -5.67 -1.57 1.94
C THR A 116 -6.90 -2.42 1.62
N PRO A 117 -7.20 -3.52 2.35
CA PRO A 117 -8.45 -4.27 2.15
C PRO A 117 -9.71 -3.44 2.41
N LEU A 118 -9.72 -2.59 3.45
CA LEU A 118 -10.87 -1.71 3.72
C LEU A 118 -11.07 -0.67 2.61
N LEU A 119 -9.99 -0.09 2.07
CA LEU A 119 -10.06 0.80 0.92
C LEU A 119 -10.58 0.06 -0.32
N CYS A 120 -10.22 -1.20 -0.52
CA CYS A 120 -10.72 -2.02 -1.61
C CYS A 120 -12.22 -2.31 -1.49
N LEU A 121 -12.69 -2.66 -0.28
CA LEU A 121 -14.12 -2.84 -0.01
C LEU A 121 -14.90 -1.54 -0.23
N TRP A 122 -14.33 -0.39 0.15
CA TRP A 122 -14.92 0.91 -0.12
C TRP A 122 -14.95 1.19 -1.64
N GLN A 123 -13.85 0.99 -2.36
CA GLN A 123 -13.80 1.16 -3.81
C GLN A 123 -14.88 0.31 -4.51
N TRP A 124 -15.05 -0.94 -4.11
CA TRP A 124 -16.11 -1.82 -4.62
C TRP A 124 -17.52 -1.29 -4.37
N ARG A 125 -17.79 -0.68 -3.20
CA ARG A 125 -19.07 -0.01 -2.93
C ARG A 125 -19.29 1.20 -3.83
N VAL A 126 -18.24 1.97 -4.12
CA VAL A 126 -18.33 3.12 -5.04
C VAL A 126 -18.57 2.65 -6.47
N GLU A 127 -17.86 1.61 -6.93
CA GLU A 127 -18.04 0.98 -8.25
C GLU A 127 -19.50 0.54 -8.46
N ARG A 128 -20.10 -0.12 -7.45
CA ARG A 128 -21.48 -0.63 -7.51
C ARG A 128 -22.58 0.44 -7.51
N ARG A 129 -22.30 1.64 -7.01
CA ARG A 129 -23.29 2.73 -6.97
C ARG A 129 -23.54 3.37 -8.33
N GLY A 130 -22.74 2.99 -9.35
CA GLY A 130 -22.78 3.60 -10.68
C GLY A 130 -22.36 5.06 -10.65
N PRO A 131 -22.01 5.66 -11.81
CA PRO A 131 -22.02 7.12 -11.88
C PRO A 131 -23.44 7.58 -11.58
N ALA A 132 -23.61 8.47 -10.59
CA ALA A 132 -24.84 9.25 -10.53
C ALA A 132 -24.98 9.89 -11.91
N LEU A 133 -26.01 9.49 -12.67
CA LEU A 133 -26.36 10.14 -13.91
C LEU A 133 -26.64 11.60 -13.54
N VAL A 134 -25.67 12.47 -13.83
CA VAL A 134 -25.84 13.92 -13.84
C VAL A 134 -26.38 14.26 -15.22
#